data_AF-A0A6G1S008-F1
#
_entry.id   AF-A0A6G1S008-F1
#
_cell.length_a   1.000
_cell.length_b   1.000
_cell.length_c   1.000
_cell.angle_alpha   90.00
_cell.angle_beta   90.00
_cell.angle_gamma   90.00
#
_symmetry.space_group_name_H-M   'P 1'
#
loop_
_entity.id
_entity.type
_entity.pdbx_description
1 polymer ?
#
loop_
_entity_poly.entity_id
_entity_poly.type
_entity_poly.pdbx_seq_one_letter_code
_entity_poly.pdbx_strand_id
1 'polypeptide(L)'
;MPMVLTLLVSLYKLCRFFAMSGAERLVVPECVSQAGSWAGGGSSRVSPGVNTDVRAALDRLLPPLHRAIAQAKQGTGPAELRKAMAEVFQLVEEAWGMPTLGRDVAKVLCDVIRLEGGLDLLLNLLYTAELETKCQAGKLLEQILVAENRDRIARIGLGVILNLAKERDVPQLAQSVSGILEHMFKHTEE
;
A
#
# COMPACT_ATOMS: atom_id res chain seq x y z
N MET A 1 12.01 -24.87 48.53
CA MET A 1 11.59 -25.18 47.14
C MET A 1 11.23 -23.98 46.24
N PRO A 2 11.03 -22.71 46.68
CA PRO A 2 10.73 -21.61 45.74
C PRO A 2 11.96 -20.91 45.13
N MET A 3 13.14 -20.96 45.79
CA MET A 3 14.34 -20.25 45.30
C MET A 3 15.01 -20.88 44.08
N VAL A 4 14.79 -22.18 43.83
CA VAL A 4 15.40 -22.89 42.70
C VAL A 4 14.69 -22.51 41.38
N LEU A 5 13.37 -22.34 41.41
CA LEU A 5 12.60 -21.94 40.23
C LEU A 5 12.94 -20.50 39.79
N THR A 6 13.12 -19.58 40.74
CA THR A 6 13.49 -18.19 40.43
C THR A 6 14.89 -18.09 39.82
N LEU A 7 15.82 -18.95 40.26
CA LEU A 7 17.17 -19.03 39.69
C LEU A 7 17.15 -19.55 38.24
N LEU A 8 16.36 -20.60 37.97
CA LEU A 8 16.24 -21.17 36.62
C LEU A 8 15.60 -20.20 35.62
N VAL A 9 14.59 -19.41 36.04
CA VAL A 9 13.96 -18.41 35.17
C VAL A 9 14.91 -17.23 34.87
N SER A 10 15.71 -16.81 35.85
CA SER A 10 16.72 -15.76 35.64
C SER A 10 17.87 -16.23 34.74
N LEU A 11 18.34 -17.47 34.88
CA LEU A 11 19.33 -18.08 33.99
C LEU A 11 18.80 -18.23 32.56
N TYR A 12 17.54 -18.63 32.39
CA TYR A 12 16.92 -18.71 31.06
C TYR A 12 16.86 -17.33 30.37
N LYS A 13 16.51 -16.26 31.09
CA LYS A 13 16.50 -14.90 30.52
C LYS A 13 17.90 -14.39 30.20
N LEU A 14 18.91 -14.74 30.99
CA LEU A 14 20.30 -14.37 30.73
C LEU A 14 20.87 -15.11 29.51
N CYS A 15 20.57 -16.41 29.36
CA CYS A 15 20.94 -17.18 28.18
C CYS A 15 20.29 -16.64 26.89
N ARG A 16 19.02 -16.18 26.97
CA ARG A 16 18.35 -15.55 25.82
C ARG A 16 18.96 -14.19 25.45
N PHE A 17 19.53 -13.47 26.41
CA PHE A 17 20.20 -12.20 26.17
C PHE A 17 21.57 -12.39 25.52
N PHE A 18 22.34 -13.40 25.93
CA PHE A 18 23.62 -13.73 25.31
C PHE A 18 23.50 -14.42 23.95
N ALA A 19 22.41 -15.15 23.68
CA ALA A 19 22.11 -15.68 22.35
C ALA A 19 21.85 -14.59 21.29
N MET A 20 21.71 -13.32 21.71
CA MET A 20 21.58 -12.15 20.82
C MET A 20 22.88 -11.34 20.68
N SER A 21 23.97 -11.78 21.29
CA SER A 21 25.31 -11.17 21.18
C SER A 21 26.21 -12.02 20.27
N GLY A 22 25.69 -12.44 19.12
CA GLY A 22 26.49 -13.00 18.05
C GLY A 22 27.09 -11.87 17.21
N ALA A 23 28.37 -11.57 17.42
CA ALA A 23 29.15 -10.70 16.55
C ALA A 23 29.50 -11.46 15.25
N GLU A 24 28.50 -11.75 14.42
CA GLU A 24 28.73 -12.19 13.06
C GLU A 24 28.68 -10.96 12.14
N ARG A 25 29.86 -10.51 11.72
CA ARG A 25 29.98 -9.59 10.58
C ARG A 25 29.40 -10.28 9.35
N LEU A 26 28.16 -9.92 9.03
CA LEU A 26 27.55 -10.22 7.75
C LEU A 26 28.30 -9.44 6.67
N VAL A 27 29.21 -10.12 5.97
CA VAL A 27 29.75 -9.64 4.69
C VAL A 27 28.62 -9.79 3.67
N VAL A 28 28.10 -8.66 3.21
CA VAL A 28 27.10 -8.60 2.15
C VAL A 28 27.75 -9.04 0.83
N PRO A 29 27.15 -9.97 0.06
CA PRO A 29 27.62 -10.30 -1.27
C PRO A 29 27.49 -9.09 -2.21
N GLU A 30 28.58 -8.77 -2.90
CA GLU A 30 28.67 -7.70 -3.89
C GLU A 30 28.12 -8.20 -5.24
N CYS A 31 26.80 -8.29 -5.39
CA CYS A 31 26.06 -8.24 -6.66
C CYS A 31 24.59 -7.93 -6.35
N VAL A 32 23.89 -6.93 -6.88
CA VAL A 32 23.93 -6.26 -8.18
C VAL A 32 23.68 -4.76 -7.94
N SER A 33 24.60 -3.93 -8.39
CA SER A 33 24.44 -2.48 -8.45
C SER A 33 23.39 -2.11 -9.51
N GLN A 34 22.19 -1.73 -9.09
CA GLN A 34 21.39 -0.76 -9.84
C GLN A 34 20.57 0.11 -8.90
N ALA A 35 21.29 0.83 -8.04
CA ALA A 35 20.75 2.04 -7.41
C ALA A 35 20.61 3.10 -8.50
N GLY A 36 19.39 3.23 -9.03
CA GLY A 36 19.01 4.38 -9.84
C GLY A 36 19.07 5.63 -8.97
N SER A 37 20.08 6.46 -9.23
CA SER A 37 20.31 7.75 -8.62
C SER A 37 19.09 8.66 -8.83
N TRP A 38 18.41 9.02 -7.74
CA TRP A 38 17.37 10.05 -7.74
C TRP A 38 18.07 11.41 -7.74
N ALA A 39 18.36 11.92 -8.93
CA ALA A 39 18.87 13.27 -9.12
C ALA A 39 18.26 13.89 -10.38
N GLY A 40 17.62 15.03 -10.19
CA GLY A 40 17.46 16.06 -11.21
C GLY A 40 16.20 15.95 -12.07
N GLY A 41 15.32 16.94 -11.89
CA GLY A 41 14.29 17.27 -12.86
C GLY A 41 14.89 17.45 -14.25
N GLY A 42 14.64 16.47 -15.12
CA GLY A 42 14.89 16.56 -16.54
C GLY A 42 13.56 16.69 -17.24
N SER A 43 13.34 17.81 -17.91
CA SER A 43 12.29 17.97 -18.92
C SER A 43 12.52 16.92 -20.01
N SER A 44 11.93 15.73 -19.83
CA SER A 44 12.01 14.65 -20.81
C SER A 44 11.33 15.12 -22.08
N ARG A 45 12.07 15.13 -23.19
CA ARG A 45 11.52 15.32 -24.53
C ARG A 45 10.71 14.06 -24.84
N VAL A 46 9.45 14.04 -24.42
CA VAL A 46 8.54 12.91 -24.62
C VAL A 46 8.31 12.73 -26.11
N SER A 47 8.78 11.62 -26.68
CA SER A 47 8.47 11.24 -28.05
C SER A 47 6.95 11.16 -28.22
N PRO A 48 6.37 11.69 -29.32
CA PRO A 48 4.93 11.70 -29.53
C PRO A 48 4.24 10.33 -29.35
N GLY A 49 4.96 9.24 -29.68
CA GLY A 49 4.49 7.86 -29.50
C GLY A 49 4.22 7.45 -28.05
N VAL A 50 4.98 7.98 -27.08
CA VAL A 50 4.77 7.67 -25.66
C VAL A 50 3.41 8.18 -25.18
N ASN A 51 2.99 9.36 -25.63
CA ASN A 51 1.69 9.92 -25.25
C ASN A 51 0.53 9.13 -25.87
N THR A 52 0.69 8.65 -27.11
CA THR A 52 -0.33 7.81 -27.76
C THR A 52 -0.45 6.44 -27.11
N ASP A 53 0.66 5.85 -26.66
CA ASP A 53 0.65 4.55 -25.99
C ASP A 53 0.05 4.64 -24.57
N VAL A 54 0.35 5.70 -23.82
CA VAL A 54 -0.32 6.00 -22.54
C VAL A 54 -1.83 6.16 -22.76
N ARG A 55 -2.24 6.90 -23.79
CA ARG A 55 -3.67 7.07 -24.11
C ARG A 55 -4.34 5.74 -24.46
N ALA A 56 -3.72 4.92 -25.30
CA ALA A 56 -4.25 3.61 -25.65
C ALA A 56 -4.41 2.68 -24.42
N ALA A 57 -3.44 2.72 -23.50
CA ALA A 57 -3.54 1.99 -22.24
C ALA A 57 -4.70 2.49 -21.37
N LEU A 58 -4.88 3.81 -21.26
CA LEU A 58 -5.97 4.42 -20.50
C LEU A 58 -7.34 4.13 -21.12
N ASP A 59 -7.47 4.20 -22.44
CA ASP A 59 -8.71 3.87 -23.15
C ASP A 59 -9.16 2.43 -22.87
N ARG A 60 -8.21 1.53 -22.60
CA ARG A 60 -8.49 0.14 -22.21
C ARG A 60 -8.83 -0.02 -20.72
N LEU A 61 -8.13 0.67 -19.82
CA LEU A 61 -8.25 0.46 -18.37
C LEU A 61 -9.32 1.32 -17.68
N LEU A 62 -9.61 2.51 -18.18
CA LEU A 62 -10.58 3.41 -17.55
C LEU A 62 -12.01 2.86 -17.57
N PRO A 63 -12.55 2.33 -18.69
CA PRO A 63 -13.92 1.82 -18.70
C PRO A 63 -14.20 0.71 -17.65
N PRO A 64 -13.38 -0.34 -17.50
CA PRO A 64 -13.59 -1.33 -16.43
C PRO A 64 -13.36 -0.73 -15.04
N LEU A 65 -12.44 0.22 -14.87
CA LEU A 65 -12.23 0.90 -13.60
C LEU A 65 -13.49 1.66 -13.14
N HIS A 66 -14.06 2.49 -14.03
CA HIS A 66 -15.30 3.24 -13.76
C HIS A 66 -16.43 2.30 -13.35
N ARG A 67 -16.57 1.16 -14.05
CA ARG A 67 -17.57 0.14 -13.73
C ARG A 67 -17.33 -0.47 -12.35
N ALA A 68 -16.11 -0.87 -12.05
CA ALA A 68 -15.77 -1.50 -10.78
C ALA A 68 -15.96 -0.53 -9.59
N ILE A 69 -15.59 0.75 -9.73
CA ILE A 69 -15.84 1.78 -8.71
C ILE A 69 -17.36 1.98 -8.52
N ALA A 70 -18.13 2.07 -9.60
CA ALA A 70 -19.58 2.21 -9.52
C ALA A 70 -20.23 1.01 -8.81
N GLN A 71 -19.81 -0.21 -9.14
CA GLN A 71 -20.26 -1.43 -8.47
C GLN A 71 -19.88 -1.47 -7.00
N ALA A 72 -18.66 -1.05 -6.65
CA ALA A 72 -18.23 -0.99 -5.25
C ALA A 72 -19.08 -0.02 -4.43
N LYS A 73 -19.48 1.13 -5.01
CA LYS A 73 -20.36 2.10 -4.34
C LYS A 73 -21.81 1.64 -4.22
N GLN A 74 -22.29 0.86 -5.20
CA GLN A 74 -23.66 0.38 -5.26
C GLN A 74 -23.85 -0.98 -4.58
N GLY A 75 -22.75 -1.68 -4.27
CA GLY A 75 -22.75 -3.06 -3.82
C GLY A 75 -23.72 -3.29 -2.67
N THR A 76 -24.69 -4.17 -2.89
CA THR A 76 -25.75 -4.49 -1.94
C THR A 76 -25.30 -5.49 -0.88
N GLY A 77 -24.20 -6.19 -1.11
CA GLY A 77 -23.63 -7.16 -0.17
C GLY A 77 -22.09 -7.19 -0.13
N PRO A 78 -21.51 -7.72 0.96
CA PRO A 78 -20.07 -7.71 1.19
C PRO A 78 -19.30 -8.51 0.12
N ALA A 79 -19.86 -9.59 -0.42
CA ALA A 79 -19.21 -10.38 -1.47
C ALA A 79 -19.10 -9.62 -2.80
N GLU A 80 -20.15 -8.89 -3.19
CA GLU A 80 -20.17 -8.08 -4.42
C GLU A 80 -19.19 -6.90 -4.30
N LEU A 81 -19.20 -6.24 -3.14
CA LEU A 81 -18.25 -5.19 -2.81
C LEU A 81 -16.81 -5.69 -2.90
N ARG A 82 -16.50 -6.82 -2.23
CA ARG A 82 -15.17 -7.44 -2.26
C ARG A 82 -14.73 -7.80 -3.68
N LYS A 83 -15.64 -8.33 -4.50
CA LYS A 83 -15.37 -8.61 -5.92
C LYS A 83 -15.04 -7.33 -6.70
N ALA A 84 -15.86 -6.29 -6.57
CA ALA A 84 -15.63 -5.02 -7.25
C ALA A 84 -14.30 -4.38 -6.83
N MET A 85 -13.95 -4.43 -5.54
CA MET A 85 -12.66 -3.95 -5.05
C MET A 85 -11.48 -4.76 -5.58
N ALA A 86 -11.61 -6.08 -5.67
CA ALA A 86 -10.59 -6.93 -6.28
C ALA A 86 -10.37 -6.58 -7.75
N GLU A 87 -11.44 -6.25 -8.50
CA GLU A 87 -11.32 -5.76 -9.88
C GLU A 87 -10.59 -4.42 -9.96
N VAL A 88 -10.90 -3.45 -9.09
CA VAL A 88 -10.14 -2.18 -9.00
C VAL A 88 -8.66 -2.44 -8.71
N PHE A 89 -8.38 -3.32 -7.75
CA PHE A 89 -7.00 -3.67 -7.37
C PHE A 89 -6.22 -4.28 -8.53
N GLN A 90 -6.81 -5.22 -9.27
CA GLN A 90 -6.15 -5.83 -10.43
C GLN A 90 -5.85 -4.82 -11.53
N LEU A 91 -6.75 -3.86 -11.79
CA LEU A 91 -6.50 -2.80 -12.79
C LEU A 91 -5.35 -1.87 -12.37
N VAL A 92 -5.25 -1.57 -11.07
CA VAL A 92 -4.15 -0.77 -10.51
C VAL A 92 -2.82 -1.53 -10.59
N GLU A 93 -2.79 -2.81 -10.20
CA GLU A 93 -1.61 -3.66 -10.33
C GLU A 93 -1.16 -3.80 -11.78
N GLU A 94 -2.12 -3.99 -12.70
CA GLU A 94 -1.83 -4.08 -14.12
C GLU A 94 -1.18 -2.80 -14.64
N ALA A 95 -1.68 -1.62 -14.23
CA ALA A 95 -1.09 -0.35 -14.59
C ALA A 95 0.33 -0.19 -14.02
N TRP A 96 0.55 -0.49 -12.74
CA TRP A 96 1.89 -0.42 -12.13
C TRP A 96 2.88 -1.39 -12.78
N GLY A 97 2.41 -2.55 -13.26
CA GLY A 97 3.21 -3.56 -13.93
C GLY A 97 3.60 -3.24 -15.38
N MET A 98 3.08 -2.16 -15.98
CA MET A 98 3.37 -1.83 -17.38
C MET A 98 4.82 -1.34 -17.55
N PRO A 99 5.61 -1.95 -18.45
CA PRO A 99 6.93 -1.44 -18.80
C PRO A 99 6.85 -0.02 -19.38
N THR A 100 7.75 0.85 -18.93
CA THR A 100 7.94 2.23 -19.44
C THR A 100 6.80 3.21 -19.13
N LEU A 101 5.54 2.79 -19.22
CA LEU A 101 4.36 3.67 -19.13
C LEU A 101 3.61 3.55 -17.80
N GLY A 102 3.94 2.56 -16.97
CA GLY A 102 3.12 2.20 -15.81
C GLY A 102 2.94 3.31 -14.79
N ARG A 103 3.96 4.17 -14.60
CA ARG A 103 3.85 5.32 -13.69
C ARG A 103 2.79 6.32 -14.14
N ASP A 104 2.78 6.68 -15.42
CA ASP A 104 1.85 7.68 -15.96
C ASP A 104 0.42 7.13 -15.97
N VAL A 105 0.26 5.86 -16.39
CA VAL A 105 -1.05 5.19 -16.42
C VAL A 105 -1.59 4.99 -15.01
N ALA A 106 -0.80 4.45 -14.08
CA ALA A 106 -1.23 4.20 -12.71
C ALA A 106 -1.56 5.49 -11.95
N LYS A 107 -0.81 6.58 -12.20
CA LYS A 107 -1.12 7.90 -11.63
C LYS A 107 -2.53 8.35 -12.03
N VAL A 108 -2.87 8.26 -13.31
CA VAL A 108 -4.21 8.63 -13.79
C VAL A 108 -5.30 7.75 -13.18
N LEU A 109 -5.07 6.43 -13.08
CA LEU A 109 -6.00 5.53 -12.38
C LEU A 109 -6.22 5.94 -10.92
N CYS A 110 -5.14 6.24 -10.19
CA CYS A 110 -5.21 6.69 -8.80
C CYS A 110 -5.97 8.02 -8.65
N ASP A 111 -5.80 8.94 -9.60
CA ASP A 111 -6.55 10.19 -9.67
C ASP A 111 -8.03 9.96 -9.92
N VAL A 112 -8.39 9.08 -10.85
CA VAL A 112 -9.79 8.72 -11.13
C VAL A 112 -10.43 8.09 -9.89
N ILE A 113 -9.75 7.15 -9.23
CA ILE A 113 -10.23 6.55 -7.98
C ILE A 113 -10.52 7.62 -6.93
N ARG A 114 -9.63 8.61 -6.75
CA ARG A 114 -9.83 9.72 -5.81
C ARG A 114 -10.97 10.64 -6.22
N LEU A 115 -11.03 11.06 -7.48
CA LEU A 115 -12.02 12.02 -8.00
C LEU A 115 -13.42 11.44 -7.97
N GLU A 116 -13.54 10.13 -8.10
CA GLU A 116 -14.80 9.44 -7.94
C GLU A 116 -15.17 9.14 -6.47
N GLY A 117 -14.35 9.49 -5.49
CA GLY A 117 -14.64 9.20 -4.08
C GLY A 117 -14.38 7.75 -3.67
N GLY A 118 -13.57 7.02 -4.45
CA GLY A 118 -13.07 5.69 -4.08
C GLY A 118 -12.20 5.72 -2.83
N LEU A 119 -11.44 6.80 -2.59
CA LEU A 119 -10.68 6.98 -1.35
C LEU A 119 -11.60 7.08 -0.11
N ASP A 120 -12.68 7.87 -0.21
CA ASP A 120 -13.65 8.02 0.88
C ASP A 120 -14.36 6.69 1.17
N LEU A 121 -14.71 5.93 0.13
CA LEU A 121 -15.23 4.58 0.26
C LEU A 121 -14.25 3.66 1.00
N LEU A 122 -12.97 3.63 0.60
CA LEU A 122 -11.96 2.78 1.25
C LEU A 122 -11.77 3.15 2.72
N LEU A 123 -11.70 4.44 3.05
CA LEU A 123 -11.60 4.90 4.43
C LEU A 123 -12.81 4.48 5.27
N ASN A 124 -14.02 4.59 4.71
CA ASN A 124 -15.23 4.14 5.39
C ASN A 124 -15.21 2.62 5.65
N LEU A 125 -14.75 1.83 4.68
CA LEU A 125 -14.62 0.38 4.82
C LEU A 125 -13.58 -0.01 5.86
N LEU A 126 -12.43 0.66 5.88
CA LEU A 126 -11.39 0.46 6.90
C LEU A 126 -11.89 0.79 8.31
N TYR A 127 -12.86 1.68 8.43
CA TYR A 127 -13.46 2.04 9.71
C TYR A 127 -14.60 1.09 10.14
N THR A 128 -15.50 0.74 9.22
CA THR A 128 -16.80 0.09 9.58
C THR A 128 -16.94 -1.37 9.16
N ALA A 129 -16.15 -1.85 8.19
CA ALA A 129 -16.36 -3.17 7.60
C ALA A 129 -15.81 -4.33 8.45
N GLU A 130 -16.22 -5.54 8.10
CA GLU A 130 -15.67 -6.78 8.66
C GLU A 130 -14.22 -7.01 8.24
N LEU A 131 -13.51 -7.86 8.99
CA LEU A 131 -12.06 -8.03 8.86
C LEU A 131 -11.60 -8.37 7.44
N GLU A 132 -12.30 -9.27 6.74
CA GLU A 132 -11.92 -9.65 5.38
C GLU A 132 -11.98 -8.46 4.42
N THR A 133 -13.05 -7.66 4.52
CA THR A 133 -13.23 -6.45 3.71
C THR A 133 -12.21 -5.38 4.08
N LYS A 134 -11.90 -5.21 5.37
CA LYS A 134 -10.81 -4.31 5.83
C LYS A 134 -9.46 -4.71 5.23
N CYS A 135 -9.11 -6.00 5.24
CA CYS A 135 -7.87 -6.49 4.65
C CYS A 135 -7.77 -6.17 3.16
N GLN A 136 -8.85 -6.36 2.39
CA GLN A 136 -8.86 -6.01 0.97
C GLN A 136 -8.80 -4.49 0.73
N ALA A 137 -9.53 -3.70 1.53
CA ALA A 137 -9.48 -2.24 1.46
C ALA A 137 -8.08 -1.71 1.77
N GLY A 138 -7.40 -2.30 2.77
CA GLY A 138 -6.06 -1.93 3.16
C GLY A 138 -5.05 -2.15 2.04
N LYS A 139 -5.08 -3.33 1.40
CA LYS A 139 -4.23 -3.63 0.24
C LYS A 139 -4.44 -2.67 -0.91
N LEU A 140 -5.70 -2.38 -1.25
CA LEU A 140 -5.99 -1.44 -2.33
C LEU A 140 -5.54 -0.02 -1.98
N LEU A 141 -5.81 0.44 -0.76
CA LEU A 141 -5.38 1.77 -0.32
C LEU A 141 -3.86 1.91 -0.39
N GLU A 142 -3.11 0.91 0.05
CA GLU A 142 -1.64 0.87 -0.02
C GLU A 142 -1.12 1.12 -1.45
N GLN A 143 -1.73 0.50 -2.47
CA GLN A 143 -1.28 0.61 -3.87
C GLN A 143 -1.64 1.91 -4.58
N ILE A 144 -2.48 2.76 -3.99
CA ILE A 144 -2.96 4.00 -4.61
C ILE A 144 -2.45 5.27 -3.91
N LEU A 145 -1.48 5.16 -2.98
CA LEU A 145 -0.91 6.29 -2.24
C LEU A 145 0.14 7.10 -3.02
N VAL A 146 -0.30 7.62 -4.17
CA VAL A 146 0.40 8.69 -4.91
C VAL A 146 0.33 10.03 -4.15
N ALA A 147 1.14 11.02 -4.51
CA ALA A 147 1.28 12.28 -3.78
C ALA A 147 -0.06 12.96 -3.48
N GLU A 148 -0.89 13.14 -4.51
CA GLU A 148 -2.21 13.79 -4.41
C GLU A 148 -3.19 13.00 -3.52
N ASN A 149 -3.04 11.68 -3.45
CA ASN A 149 -3.84 10.82 -2.60
C ASN A 149 -3.35 10.87 -1.15
N ARG A 150 -2.04 10.88 -0.90
CA ARG A 150 -1.47 11.09 0.44
C ARG A 150 -1.95 12.42 1.03
N ASP A 151 -1.94 13.47 0.24
CA ASP A 151 -2.49 14.79 0.56
C ASP A 151 -3.94 14.72 1.07
N ARG A 152 -4.79 13.98 0.35
CA ARG A 152 -6.18 13.77 0.75
C ARG A 152 -6.25 12.99 2.06
N ILE A 153 -5.50 11.89 2.21
CA ILE A 153 -5.50 11.06 3.42
C ILE A 153 -4.99 11.84 4.65
N ALA A 154 -3.96 12.67 4.51
CA ALA A 154 -3.46 13.50 5.60
C ALA A 154 -4.54 14.45 6.15
N ARG A 155 -5.38 14.99 5.26
CA ARG A 155 -6.46 15.92 5.65
C ARG A 155 -7.66 15.24 6.30
N ILE A 156 -8.10 14.08 5.80
CA ILE A 156 -9.40 13.50 6.19
C ILE A 156 -9.34 12.05 6.70
N GLY A 157 -8.25 11.32 6.44
CA GLY A 157 -8.18 9.87 6.63
C GLY A 157 -7.19 9.41 7.70
N LEU A 158 -6.26 10.26 8.14
CA LEU A 158 -5.16 9.85 9.02
C LEU A 158 -5.64 9.23 10.33
N GLY A 159 -6.72 9.75 10.92
CA GLY A 159 -7.31 9.20 12.14
C GLY A 159 -7.79 7.75 11.97
N VAL A 160 -8.36 7.41 10.81
CA VAL A 160 -8.78 6.03 10.50
C VAL A 160 -7.58 5.10 10.43
N ILE A 161 -6.52 5.52 9.73
CA ILE A 161 -5.28 4.73 9.59
C ILE A 161 -4.60 4.50 10.95
N LEU A 162 -4.50 5.54 11.77
CA LEU A 162 -3.91 5.43 13.11
C LEU A 162 -4.74 4.55 14.05
N ASN A 163 -6.07 4.54 13.88
CA ASN A 163 -6.91 3.62 14.62
C ASN A 163 -6.69 2.17 14.17
N LEU A 164 -6.59 1.95 12.86
CA LEU A 164 -6.32 0.64 12.27
C LEU A 164 -4.94 0.07 12.70
N ALA A 165 -3.95 0.94 12.91
CA ALA A 165 -2.62 0.55 13.41
C ALA A 165 -2.60 -0.03 14.84
N LYS A 166 -3.73 0.04 15.56
CA LYS A 166 -3.92 -0.64 16.85
C LYS A 166 -4.27 -2.13 16.67
N GLU A 167 -4.85 -2.52 15.52
CA GLU A 167 -5.24 -3.89 15.20
C GLU A 167 -4.02 -4.68 14.69
N ARG A 168 -3.16 -5.16 15.60
CA ARG A 168 -1.87 -5.80 15.25
C ARG A 168 -1.91 -7.32 15.15
N ASP A 169 -2.98 -7.95 15.62
CA ASP A 169 -3.10 -9.41 15.70
C ASP A 169 -3.44 -10.07 14.35
N VAL A 170 -3.70 -9.26 13.32
CA VAL A 170 -4.00 -9.73 11.97
C VAL A 170 -2.83 -9.40 11.04
N PRO A 171 -1.95 -10.37 10.71
CA PRO A 171 -0.72 -10.10 9.98
C PRO A 171 -0.94 -9.43 8.62
N GLN A 172 -1.97 -9.84 7.88
CA GLN A 172 -2.30 -9.27 6.58
C GLN A 172 -2.69 -7.79 6.68
N LEU A 173 -3.50 -7.43 7.67
CA LEU A 173 -3.89 -6.05 7.90
C LEU A 173 -2.71 -5.22 8.39
N ALA A 174 -1.92 -5.75 9.32
CA ALA A 174 -0.73 -5.11 9.86
C ALA A 174 0.32 -4.81 8.77
N GLN A 175 0.49 -5.72 7.80
CA GLN A 175 1.37 -5.51 6.65
C GLN A 175 0.91 -4.30 5.83
N SER A 176 -0.35 -4.28 5.40
CA SER A 176 -0.86 -3.15 4.60
C SER A 176 -0.88 -1.84 5.36
N VAL A 177 -1.20 -1.85 6.66
CA VAL A 177 -1.12 -0.64 7.50
C VAL A 177 0.31 -0.13 7.60
N SER A 178 1.29 -1.02 7.71
CA SER A 178 2.71 -0.63 7.73
C SER A 178 3.12 0.03 6.42
N GLY A 179 2.74 -0.55 5.27
CA GLY A 179 2.98 0.04 3.96
C GLY A 179 2.30 1.41 3.79
N ILE A 180 1.03 1.52 4.19
CA ILE A 180 0.30 2.80 4.20
C ILE A 180 1.04 3.85 5.03
N LEU A 181 1.45 3.51 6.26
CA LEU A 181 2.18 4.44 7.13
C LEU A 181 3.54 4.83 6.53
N GLU A 182 4.26 3.90 5.92
CA GLU A 182 5.51 4.20 5.20
C GLU A 182 5.28 5.24 4.09
N HIS A 183 4.24 5.09 3.29
CA HIS A 183 3.86 6.08 2.28
C HIS A 183 3.50 7.42 2.92
N MET A 184 2.74 7.42 4.03
CA MET A 184 2.32 8.66 4.70
C MET A 184 3.48 9.41 5.35
N PHE A 185 4.54 8.74 5.82
CA PHE A 185 5.72 9.42 6.35
C PHE A 185 6.54 10.14 5.26
N LYS A 186 6.43 9.72 4.00
CA LYS A 186 7.04 10.40 2.84
C LYS A 186 6.31 11.69 2.44
N HIS A 187 5.13 11.97 3.01
CA HIS A 187 4.31 13.12 2.64
C HIS A 187 4.94 14.47 3.04
N THR A 188 5.74 14.50 4.11
CA THR A 188 6.36 15.75 4.63
C THR A 188 7.81 15.96 4.18
N GLU A 189 8.36 15.06 3.36
CA GLU A 189 9.74 15.17 2.86
C GLU A 189 9.84 15.94 1.52
N GLU A 190 8.71 16.33 0.92
CA GLU A 190 8.59 17.16 -0.29
C GLU A 190 8.11 18.58 0.06
#